data_AF-A0A7J9BMA7-F1
#
_entry.id   AF-A0A7J9BMA7-F1
#
_cell.length_a   1.000
_cell.length_b   1.000
_cell.length_c   1.000
_cell.angle_alpha   90.00
_cell.angle_beta   90.00
_cell.angle_gamma   90.00
#
_symmetry.space_group_name_H-M   'P 1'
#
loop_
_entity.id
_entity.type
_entity.pdbx_description
1 polymer ?
#
loop_
_entity_poly.entity_id
_entity_poly.type
_entity_poly.pdbx_seq_one_letter_code
_entity_poly.pdbx_strand_id
1 'polypeptide(L)'
;MYLQEISPRYTAETYSLLTHNCNNFSNEVAQFLVGTNIPDYILQLPNEVMSSPMGSLLMPMIQNLETTLRAGAVPQVPQFKPSVSAQPSQPSSASVNSSSDTTKKDEVSSKVKADQQPNHAEMDKTTSSVKPTGAQEKSSTSGAATDPLGDARAKVQEEISREFAAIMAAGTLRASEAAALATRKVMQKYGHLNVVMPQS
;
A
#
# COMPACT_ATOMS: atom_id res chain seq x y z
N MET A 1 -16.80 -32.86 5.71
CA MET A 1 -17.10 -31.43 6.01
C MET A 1 -16.83 -30.62 4.75
N TYR A 2 -17.70 -29.68 4.38
CA TYR A 2 -17.59 -28.93 3.12
C TYR A 2 -16.24 -28.21 2.93
N LEU A 3 -15.66 -27.66 4.00
CA LEU A 3 -14.33 -27.04 3.93
C LEU A 3 -13.21 -28.00 3.47
N GLN A 4 -13.32 -29.29 3.81
CA GLN A 4 -12.36 -30.31 3.36
C GLN A 4 -12.53 -30.64 1.88
N GLU A 5 -13.76 -30.55 1.37
CA GLU A 5 -14.07 -30.78 -0.04
C GLU A 5 -13.52 -29.65 -0.93
N ILE A 6 -13.62 -28.39 -0.48
CA ILE A 6 -13.17 -27.24 -1.27
C ILE A 6 -11.68 -26.89 -1.06
N SER A 7 -11.05 -27.43 -0.01
CA SER A 7 -9.64 -27.16 0.32
C SER A 7 -8.66 -27.35 -0.85
N PRO A 8 -8.78 -28.37 -1.73
CA PRO A 8 -7.89 -28.51 -2.88
C PRO A 8 -7.99 -27.38 -3.90
N ARG A 9 -9.10 -26.62 -3.91
CA ARG A 9 -9.29 -25.45 -4.80
C ARG A 9 -8.73 -24.17 -4.20
N TYR A 10 -8.65 -24.06 -2.87
CA TYR A 10 -8.14 -22.88 -2.15
C TYR A 10 -6.82 -23.20 -1.48
N THR A 11 -5.75 -23.20 -2.27
CA THR A 11 -4.38 -23.43 -1.82
C THR A 11 -3.53 -22.17 -1.98
N ALA A 12 -2.35 -22.16 -1.37
CA ALA A 12 -1.37 -21.13 -1.65
C ALA A 12 -1.00 -21.07 -3.14
N GLU A 13 -1.11 -22.17 -3.88
CA GLU A 13 -0.80 -22.21 -5.30
C GLU A 13 -1.93 -21.63 -6.17
N THR A 14 -3.18 -21.81 -5.78
CA THR A 14 -4.32 -21.28 -6.55
C THR A 14 -4.70 -19.86 -6.17
N TYR A 15 -4.13 -19.33 -5.08
CA TYR A 15 -4.39 -17.98 -4.61
C TYR A 15 -3.96 -16.93 -5.64
N SER A 16 -4.89 -16.06 -6.04
CA SER A 16 -4.62 -14.83 -6.77
C SER A 16 -5.32 -13.66 -6.09
N LEU A 17 -4.60 -12.56 -5.89
CA LEU A 17 -5.13 -11.39 -5.19
C LEU A 17 -6.34 -10.79 -5.91
N LEU A 18 -6.36 -10.87 -7.24
CA LEU A 18 -7.39 -10.22 -8.07
C LEU A 18 -8.57 -11.14 -8.39
N THR A 19 -8.33 -12.43 -8.60
CA THR A 19 -9.36 -13.34 -9.15
C THR A 19 -9.69 -14.52 -8.26
N HIS A 20 -8.87 -14.85 -7.27
CA HIS A 20 -9.05 -16.03 -6.43
C HIS A 20 -8.50 -15.81 -5.01
N ASN A 21 -9.17 -14.93 -4.27
CA ASN A 21 -8.75 -14.45 -2.94
C ASN A 21 -9.74 -14.87 -1.83
N CYS A 22 -9.56 -14.33 -0.63
CA CYS A 22 -10.42 -14.58 0.53
C CYS A 22 -11.91 -14.22 0.30
N ASN A 23 -12.22 -13.25 -0.56
CA ASN A 23 -13.60 -12.86 -0.85
C ASN A 23 -14.29 -13.93 -1.71
N ASN A 24 -13.56 -14.54 -2.65
CA ASN A 24 -14.08 -15.65 -3.47
C ASN A 24 -14.38 -16.88 -2.61
N PHE A 25 -13.44 -17.23 -1.72
CA PHE A 25 -13.63 -18.27 -0.71
C PHE A 25 -14.85 -17.99 0.17
N SER A 26 -14.94 -16.78 0.72
CA SER A 26 -16.04 -16.38 1.60
C SER A 26 -17.38 -16.41 0.87
N ASN A 27 -17.42 -16.04 -0.41
CA ASN A 27 -18.63 -16.12 -1.22
C ASN A 27 -19.11 -17.55 -1.40
N GLU A 28 -18.21 -18.47 -1.72
CA GLU A 28 -18.55 -19.88 -1.89
C GLU A 28 -19.03 -20.52 -0.58
N VAL A 29 -18.37 -20.20 0.54
CA VAL A 29 -18.80 -20.66 1.86
C VAL A 29 -20.15 -20.05 2.26
N ALA A 30 -20.40 -18.77 1.98
CA ALA A 30 -21.69 -18.14 2.23
C ALA A 30 -22.81 -18.78 1.39
N GLN A 31 -22.54 -19.01 0.10
CA GLN A 31 -23.47 -19.70 -0.79
C GLN A 31 -23.83 -21.10 -0.27
N PHE A 32 -22.84 -21.84 0.24
CA PHE A 32 -23.06 -23.17 0.82
C PHE A 32 -23.86 -23.12 2.13
N LEU A 33 -23.54 -22.20 3.04
CA LEU A 33 -24.13 -22.15 4.38
C LEU A 33 -25.52 -21.52 4.41
N VAL A 34 -25.74 -20.46 3.64
CA VAL A 34 -26.96 -19.64 3.70
C VAL A 34 -27.65 -19.46 2.35
N GLY A 35 -27.08 -19.98 1.26
CA GLY A 35 -27.68 -19.87 -0.07
C GLY A 35 -27.57 -18.47 -0.70
N THR A 36 -26.79 -17.57 -0.11
CA THR A 36 -26.64 -16.18 -0.58
C THR A 36 -25.19 -15.83 -0.87
N ASN A 37 -24.98 -14.92 -1.81
CA ASN A 37 -23.67 -14.34 -2.09
C ASN A 37 -23.31 -13.23 -1.10
N ILE A 38 -22.01 -12.93 -0.99
CA ILE A 38 -21.56 -11.68 -0.36
C ILE A 38 -21.87 -10.50 -1.29
N PRO A 39 -21.94 -9.25 -0.77
CA PRO A 39 -22.22 -8.08 -1.60
C PRO A 39 -21.26 -7.91 -2.79
N ASP A 40 -21.81 -7.58 -3.97
CA ASP A 40 -21.07 -7.51 -5.23
C ASP A 40 -19.89 -6.53 -5.21
N TYR A 41 -20.02 -5.39 -4.52
CA TYR A 41 -18.94 -4.40 -4.41
C TYR A 41 -17.65 -4.99 -3.79
N ILE A 42 -17.76 -6.04 -2.98
CA ILE A 42 -16.61 -6.74 -2.38
C ILE A 42 -15.91 -7.63 -3.42
N LEU A 43 -16.70 -8.31 -4.25
CA LEU A 43 -16.20 -9.17 -5.33
C LEU A 43 -15.69 -8.36 -6.52
N GLN A 44 -16.28 -7.19 -6.77
CA GLN A 44 -15.95 -6.31 -7.89
C GLN A 44 -14.81 -5.33 -7.60
N LEU A 45 -14.38 -5.18 -6.35
CA LEU A 45 -13.26 -4.31 -5.96
C LEU A 45 -12.00 -4.46 -6.86
N PRO A 46 -11.54 -5.68 -7.21
CA PRO A 46 -10.41 -5.83 -8.12
C PRO A 46 -10.64 -5.19 -9.50
N ASN A 47 -11.87 -5.29 -10.03
CA ASN A 47 -12.23 -4.73 -11.32
C ASN A 47 -12.30 -3.19 -11.26
N GLU A 48 -12.82 -2.63 -10.18
CA GLU A 48 -12.83 -1.18 -9.94
C GLU A 48 -11.40 -0.61 -9.85
N VAL A 49 -10.50 -1.31 -9.14
CA VAL A 49 -9.10 -0.89 -9.03
C VAL A 49 -8.39 -0.99 -10.39
N MET A 50 -8.59 -2.08 -11.13
CA MET A 50 -7.95 -2.31 -12.44
C MET A 50 -8.48 -1.42 -13.56
N SER A 51 -9.74 -1.00 -13.50
CA SER A 51 -10.32 -0.05 -14.45
C SER A 51 -9.89 1.40 -14.18
N SER A 52 -9.28 1.69 -13.03
CA SER A 52 -8.76 3.02 -12.72
C SER A 52 -7.46 3.33 -13.48
N PRO A 53 -7.16 4.62 -13.77
CA PRO A 53 -5.88 5.02 -14.35
C PRO A 53 -4.66 4.59 -13.53
N MET A 54 -4.83 4.41 -12.21
CA MET A 54 -3.78 3.96 -11.29
C MET A 54 -3.61 2.44 -11.28
N GLY A 55 -4.59 1.68 -11.78
CA GLY A 55 -4.60 0.21 -11.71
C GLY A 55 -3.39 -0.42 -12.39
N SER A 56 -3.08 0.04 -13.60
CA SER A 56 -1.90 -0.41 -14.35
C SER A 56 -0.58 -0.06 -13.65
N LEU A 57 -0.52 1.10 -12.97
CA LEU A 57 0.67 1.53 -12.23
C LEU A 57 0.89 0.69 -10.95
N LEU A 58 -0.18 0.17 -10.35
CA LEU A 58 -0.13 -0.64 -9.14
C LEU A 58 0.06 -2.15 -9.42
N MET A 59 -0.11 -2.61 -10.66
CA MET A 59 0.04 -4.03 -11.01
C MET A 59 1.36 -4.67 -10.53
N PRO A 60 2.54 -4.03 -10.68
CA PRO A 60 3.79 -4.60 -10.17
C PRO A 60 3.77 -4.81 -8.65
N MET A 61 3.15 -3.88 -7.92
CA MET A 61 3.00 -3.98 -6.46
C MET A 61 2.02 -5.09 -6.07
N ILE A 62 0.90 -5.21 -6.79
CA ILE A 62 -0.09 -6.27 -6.59
C ILE A 62 0.55 -7.65 -6.80
N GLN A 63 1.35 -7.82 -7.86
CA GLN A 63 2.03 -9.08 -8.16
C GLN A 63 3.05 -9.45 -7.07
N ASN A 64 3.80 -8.47 -6.56
CA ASN A 64 4.74 -8.68 -5.45
C ASN A 64 4.01 -9.09 -4.16
N LEU A 65 2.88 -8.45 -3.88
CA LEU A 65 2.03 -8.78 -2.74
C LEU A 65 1.48 -10.21 -2.86
N GLU A 66 0.94 -10.58 -4.02
CA GLU A 66 0.46 -11.93 -4.29
C GLU A 66 1.56 -12.97 -4.08
N THR A 67 2.75 -12.73 -4.62
CA THR A 67 3.91 -13.63 -4.45
C THR A 67 4.24 -13.84 -2.97
N THR A 68 4.22 -12.76 -2.19
CA THR A 68 4.49 -12.81 -0.74
C THR A 68 3.43 -13.61 0.00
N LEU A 69 2.15 -13.41 -0.34
CA LEU A 69 1.03 -14.13 0.26
C LEU A 69 1.03 -15.63 -0.10
N ARG A 70 1.33 -15.98 -1.36
CA ARG A 70 1.50 -17.39 -1.79
C ARG A 70 2.66 -18.07 -1.06
N ALA A 71 3.70 -17.32 -0.68
CA ALA A 71 4.79 -17.84 0.13
C ALA A 71 4.46 -17.95 1.64
N GLY A 72 3.24 -17.57 2.06
CA GLY A 72 2.86 -17.53 3.48
C GLY A 72 3.60 -16.45 4.29
N ALA A 73 4.26 -15.51 3.62
CA ALA A 73 4.98 -14.41 4.26
C ALA A 73 4.04 -13.22 4.51
N VAL A 74 4.38 -12.42 5.53
CA VAL A 74 3.62 -11.21 5.86
C VAL A 74 4.08 -10.06 4.94
N PRO A 75 3.16 -9.43 4.19
CA PRO A 75 3.48 -8.28 3.35
C PRO A 75 4.09 -7.13 4.15
N GLN A 76 5.18 -6.56 3.64
CA GLN A 76 5.74 -5.32 4.17
C GLN A 76 4.96 -4.14 3.60
N VAL A 77 4.81 -3.08 4.41
CA VAL A 77 4.13 -1.85 3.98
C VAL A 77 4.88 -1.27 2.78
N PRO A 78 4.23 -1.09 1.61
CA PRO A 78 4.87 -0.55 0.43
C PRO A 78 5.45 0.84 0.71
N GLN A 79 6.77 0.99 0.60
CA GLN A 79 7.41 2.30 0.66
C GLN A 79 7.45 2.91 -0.74
N PHE A 80 6.65 3.95 -0.95
CA PHE A 80 6.69 4.73 -2.19
C PHE A 80 7.98 5.56 -2.20
N LYS A 81 9.01 5.05 -2.89
CA LYS A 81 10.26 5.78 -3.13
C LYS A 81 10.18 6.39 -4.53
N PRO A 82 10.02 7.71 -4.68
CA PRO A 82 10.11 8.32 -6.00
C PRO A 82 11.52 8.08 -6.54
N SER A 83 11.61 7.36 -7.65
CA SER A 83 12.87 7.16 -8.36
C SER A 83 13.25 8.46 -9.05
N VAL A 84 14.13 9.25 -8.45
CA VAL A 84 14.85 10.31 -9.16
C VAL A 84 15.96 9.63 -9.96
N SER A 85 15.65 9.21 -11.18
CA SER A 85 16.66 8.74 -12.12
C SER A 85 17.43 9.95 -12.66
N ALA A 86 18.46 10.38 -11.93
CA ALA A 86 19.56 11.13 -12.51
C ALA A 86 20.64 10.11 -12.90
N GLN A 87 20.49 9.51 -14.07
CA GLN A 87 21.52 8.66 -14.66
C GLN A 87 22.67 9.55 -15.13
N PRO A 88 23.91 9.38 -14.63
CA PRO A 88 25.07 10.04 -15.23
C PRO A 88 25.36 9.35 -16.57
N SER A 89 25.31 10.10 -17.65
CA SER A 89 25.73 9.67 -18.98
C SER A 89 27.21 9.34 -18.97
N GLN A 90 27.58 8.07 -19.14
CA GLN A 90 28.95 7.70 -19.49
C GLN A 90 29.15 7.82 -21.00
N PRO A 91 30.27 8.41 -21.48
CA PRO A 91 30.57 8.50 -22.90
C PRO A 91 31.05 7.15 -23.45
N SER A 92 30.42 6.71 -24.54
CA SER A 92 30.81 5.55 -25.33
C SER A 92 32.09 5.86 -26.13
N SER A 93 33.16 5.10 -25.86
CA SER A 93 34.34 5.06 -26.72
C SER A 93 34.11 4.03 -27.82
N ALA A 94 34.12 4.47 -29.07
CA ALA A 94 34.00 3.64 -30.25
C ALA A 94 35.27 2.76 -30.43
N SER A 95 35.09 1.45 -30.53
CA SER A 95 36.12 0.54 -31.05
C SER A 95 35.66 0.02 -32.41
N VAL A 96 36.41 0.41 -33.43
CA VAL A 96 36.32 -0.09 -34.80
C VAL A 96 36.74 -1.56 -34.85
N ASN A 97 36.04 -2.38 -35.62
CA ASN A 97 36.70 -3.41 -36.41
C ASN A 97 35.88 -3.80 -37.64
N SER A 98 36.61 -3.89 -38.75
CA SER A 98 36.16 -4.00 -40.13
C SER A 98 35.68 -5.40 -40.55
N SER A 99 35.00 -5.39 -41.69
CA SER A 99 35.03 -6.38 -42.78
C SER A 99 33.78 -7.26 -42.93
N SER A 100 33.00 -7.01 -43.97
CA SER A 100 33.10 -7.79 -45.22
C SER A 100 32.11 -7.30 -46.27
N ASP A 101 32.41 -7.71 -47.49
CA ASP A 101 32.19 -7.07 -48.78
C ASP A 101 30.93 -7.58 -49.51
N THR A 102 30.57 -6.85 -50.55
CA THR A 102 29.85 -7.21 -51.79
C THR A 102 28.34 -6.92 -51.97
N THR A 103 28.13 -6.02 -52.95
CA THR A 103 27.23 -6.07 -54.13
C THR A 103 25.82 -5.44 -54.12
N LYS A 104 25.78 -4.24 -54.74
CA LYS A 104 24.97 -3.80 -55.91
C LYS A 104 23.42 -3.73 -55.81
N LYS A 105 22.85 -2.52 -55.92
CA LYS A 105 22.26 -1.93 -57.16
C LYS A 105 21.38 -0.69 -56.84
N ASP A 106 21.80 0.44 -57.42
CA ASP A 106 21.06 1.39 -58.27
C ASP A 106 19.68 1.99 -57.92
N GLU A 107 19.66 3.34 -58.04
CA GLU A 107 18.58 4.25 -58.51
C GLU A 107 17.36 4.53 -57.61
N VAL A 108 16.75 5.73 -57.54
CA VAL A 108 17.03 7.13 -57.96
C VAL A 108 16.00 8.03 -57.23
N SER A 109 16.36 9.31 -57.02
CA SER A 109 15.54 10.54 -56.74
C SER A 109 14.08 10.41 -56.26
N SER A 110 13.60 11.19 -55.28
CA SER A 110 13.43 12.65 -55.42
C SER A 110 12.97 13.31 -54.10
N LYS A 111 13.80 14.22 -53.59
CA LYS A 111 13.51 15.61 -53.14
C LYS A 111 12.03 16.03 -52.98
N VAL A 112 11.62 16.40 -51.76
CA VAL A 112 11.11 17.77 -51.43
C VAL A 112 11.48 18.10 -49.97
N LYS A 113 11.86 19.35 -49.78
CA LYS A 113 12.42 20.03 -48.60
C LYS A 113 11.38 21.01 -48.04
N ALA A 114 11.63 21.46 -46.80
CA ALA A 114 11.19 22.70 -46.14
C ALA A 114 10.19 22.42 -45.00
N ASP A 115 10.66 22.47 -43.74
CA ASP A 115 10.71 23.67 -42.86
C ASP A 115 9.39 23.73 -42.04
N GLN A 116 9.33 24.00 -40.74
CA GLN A 116 10.19 24.80 -39.90
C GLN A 116 9.82 24.51 -38.42
N GLN A 117 10.84 24.41 -37.57
CA GLN A 117 10.76 24.55 -36.11
C GLN A 117 10.42 26.02 -35.78
N PRO A 118 9.95 26.34 -34.56
CA PRO A 118 10.94 26.72 -33.56
C PRO A 118 10.62 26.26 -32.12
N ASN A 119 11.70 25.96 -31.40
CA ASN A 119 11.79 25.92 -29.95
C ASN A 119 11.52 27.31 -29.37
N HIS A 120 11.04 27.39 -28.12
CA HIS A 120 11.65 28.26 -27.10
C HIS A 120 11.42 27.70 -25.68
N ALA A 121 12.50 27.76 -24.91
CA ALA A 121 12.79 27.31 -23.55
C ALA A 121 11.91 27.97 -22.45
N GLU A 122 11.46 27.26 -21.40
CA GLU A 122 12.11 27.00 -20.07
C GLU A 122 11.69 28.02 -18.98
N MET A 123 11.81 27.62 -17.69
CA MET A 123 11.56 28.34 -16.41
C MET A 123 10.18 27.99 -15.78
N ASP A 124 9.96 27.61 -14.51
CA ASP A 124 10.78 27.36 -13.32
C ASP A 124 9.87 26.72 -12.23
N LYS A 125 10.45 25.73 -11.54
CA LYS A 125 10.36 25.35 -10.12
C LYS A 125 9.20 25.86 -9.21
N THR A 126 8.54 24.87 -8.59
CA THR A 126 8.11 24.77 -7.17
C THR A 126 7.26 25.87 -6.50
N THR A 127 6.13 25.49 -5.91
CA THR A 127 6.00 25.26 -4.44
C THR A 127 4.57 24.87 -4.06
N SER A 128 4.39 23.64 -3.58
CA SER A 128 3.20 23.18 -2.87
C SER A 128 3.32 23.55 -1.38
N SER A 129 2.29 24.18 -0.81
CA SER A 129 2.13 24.35 0.64
C SER A 129 0.99 23.47 1.12
N VAL A 130 1.33 22.52 2.00
CA VAL A 130 0.47 21.49 2.61
C VAL A 130 0.11 21.95 4.02
N LYS A 131 -1.18 21.89 4.37
CA LYS A 131 -1.67 21.98 5.76
C LYS A 131 -2.19 20.59 6.18
N PRO A 132 -1.75 20.01 7.32
CA PRO A 132 -2.14 18.68 7.74
C PRO A 132 -3.41 18.72 8.60
N THR A 133 -4.42 17.91 8.26
CA THR A 133 -5.58 17.65 9.14
C THR A 133 -5.50 16.20 9.60
N GLY A 134 -5.55 16.03 10.92
CA GLY A 134 -5.33 14.79 11.63
C GLY A 134 -6.40 13.72 11.42
N ALA A 135 -5.99 12.50 11.78
CA ALA A 135 -6.79 11.29 11.81
C ALA A 135 -8.06 11.48 12.66
N GLN A 136 -9.22 11.40 12.00
CA GLN A 136 -10.48 11.03 12.64
C GLN A 136 -10.65 9.52 12.49
N GLU A 137 -10.37 8.79 13.57
CA GLU A 137 -10.97 7.46 13.77
C GLU A 137 -12.46 7.67 14.02
N LYS A 138 -13.26 7.33 13.01
CA LYS A 138 -14.72 7.34 13.07
C LYS A 138 -15.18 6.09 13.84
N SER A 139 -15.15 6.15 15.17
CA SER A 139 -15.97 5.26 16.00
C SER A 139 -17.41 5.73 15.92
N SER A 140 -18.25 4.85 15.38
CA SER A 140 -19.71 4.89 15.39
C SER A 140 -20.27 5.38 16.73
N THR A 141 -21.05 6.47 16.67
CA THR A 141 -22.03 6.84 17.71
C THR A 141 -23.11 5.77 17.77
N SER A 142 -23.16 5.02 18.87
CA SER A 142 -24.41 4.40 19.35
C SER A 142 -24.78 5.02 20.69
N GLY A 143 -26.09 5.16 20.90
CA GLY A 143 -26.69 5.89 21.98
C GLY A 143 -26.35 5.42 23.40
N ALA A 144 -26.78 6.30 24.30
CA ALA A 144 -26.84 6.19 25.75
C ALA A 144 -26.92 4.75 26.31
N ALA A 145 -25.80 4.29 26.85
CA ALA A 145 -25.72 3.51 28.08
C ALA A 145 -24.28 3.66 28.58
N THR A 146 -24.09 4.12 29.81
CA THR A 146 -22.79 4.23 30.47
C THR A 146 -22.21 2.83 30.67
N ASP A 147 -21.47 2.35 29.67
CA ASP A 147 -20.73 1.10 29.72
C ASP A 147 -19.47 1.32 30.58
N PRO A 148 -19.30 0.59 31.71
CA PRO A 148 -18.10 0.69 32.55
C PRO A 148 -16.80 0.40 31.76
N LEU A 149 -16.87 -0.30 30.62
CA LEU A 149 -15.73 -0.50 29.73
C LEU A 149 -15.42 0.74 28.86
N GLY A 150 -16.42 1.55 28.55
CA GLY A 150 -16.27 2.83 27.86
C GLY A 150 -15.48 3.84 28.69
N ASP A 151 -15.78 3.92 29.99
CA ASP A 151 -15.05 4.78 30.93
C ASP A 151 -13.58 4.34 31.10
N ALA A 152 -13.33 3.03 31.17
CA ALA A 152 -11.97 2.49 31.22
C ALA A 152 -11.17 2.81 29.94
N ARG A 153 -11.79 2.68 28.76
CA ARG A 153 -11.17 3.05 27.48
C ARG A 153 -10.89 4.56 27.40
N ALA A 154 -11.84 5.38 27.84
CA ALA A 154 -11.67 6.84 27.86
C ALA A 154 -10.48 7.26 28.73
N LYS A 155 -10.32 6.63 29.90
CA LYS A 155 -9.21 6.90 30.83
C LYS A 155 -7.85 6.52 30.26
N VAL A 156 -7.75 5.36 29.62
CA VAL A 156 -6.51 4.92 28.95
C VAL A 156 -6.17 5.84 27.78
N GLN A 157 -7.16 6.25 26.98
CA GLN A 157 -6.96 7.14 25.86
C GLN A 157 -6.48 8.53 26.29
N GLU A 158 -7.01 9.07 27.39
CA GLU A 158 -6.56 10.36 27.94
C GLU A 158 -5.10 10.27 28.38
N GLU A 159 -4.69 9.17 29.00
CA GLU A 159 -3.32 8.97 29.48
C GLU A 159 -2.32 8.79 28.32
N ILE A 160 -2.70 8.05 27.27
CA ILE A 160 -1.89 7.93 26.03
C ILE A 160 -1.71 9.30 25.39
N SER A 161 -2.78 10.09 25.31
CA SER A 161 -2.75 11.43 24.70
C SER A 161 -1.84 12.37 25.49
N ARG A 162 -1.85 12.28 26.82
CA ARG A 162 -0.99 13.08 27.70
C ARG A 162 0.50 12.71 27.55
N GLU A 163 0.83 11.42 27.53
CA GLU A 163 2.19 10.94 27.29
C GLU A 163 2.70 11.32 25.89
N PHE A 164 1.83 11.21 24.90
CA PHE A 164 2.13 11.64 23.54
C PHE A 164 2.48 13.13 23.48
N ALA A 165 1.67 13.98 24.10
CA ALA A 165 1.91 15.42 24.16
C ALA A 165 3.24 15.75 24.88
N ALA A 166 3.56 15.04 25.96
CA ALA A 166 4.83 15.22 26.68
C ALA A 166 6.05 14.85 25.83
N ILE A 167 5.98 13.74 25.09
CA ILE A 167 7.05 13.31 24.19
C ILE A 167 7.20 14.28 23.00
N MET A 168 6.09 14.76 22.45
CA MET A 168 6.09 15.76 21.38
C MET A 168 6.66 17.10 21.86
N ALA A 169 6.36 17.50 23.10
CA ALA A 169 6.90 18.72 23.71
C ALA A 169 8.41 18.63 23.95
N ALA A 170 8.95 17.44 24.20
CA ALA A 170 10.40 17.21 24.28
C ALA A 170 11.12 17.41 22.94
N GLY A 171 10.38 17.37 21.82
CA GLY A 171 10.90 17.70 20.48
C GLY A 171 11.91 16.70 19.89
N THR A 172 12.10 15.56 20.55
CA THR A 172 13.13 14.57 20.17
C THR A 172 12.66 13.52 19.17
N LEU A 173 11.35 13.32 19.04
CA LEU A 173 10.77 12.24 18.25
C LEU A 173 9.72 12.77 17.26
N ARG A 174 9.60 12.11 16.11
CA ARG A 174 8.53 12.37 15.14
C ARG A 174 7.19 11.85 15.68
N ALA A 175 6.08 12.47 15.28
CA ALA A 175 4.74 12.13 15.75
C ALA A 175 4.38 10.63 15.70
N SER A 176 4.79 9.91 14.65
CA SER A 176 4.52 8.47 14.55
C SER A 176 5.27 7.64 15.59
N GLU A 177 6.50 8.03 15.92
CA GLU A 177 7.34 7.34 16.90
C GLU A 177 6.94 7.71 18.33
N ALA A 178 6.62 8.98 18.56
CA ALA A 178 6.08 9.45 19.82
C ALA A 178 4.75 8.77 20.19
N ALA A 179 3.86 8.55 19.20
CA ALA A 179 2.58 7.87 19.41
C ALA A 179 2.78 6.41 19.81
N ALA A 180 3.65 5.68 19.10
CA ALA A 180 3.96 4.29 19.43
C ALA A 180 4.59 4.17 20.83
N LEU A 181 5.48 5.09 21.19
CA LEU A 181 6.16 5.09 22.48
C LEU A 181 5.22 5.46 23.64
N ALA A 182 4.31 6.41 23.43
CA ALA A 182 3.28 6.78 24.40
C ALA A 182 2.35 5.60 24.71
N THR A 183 1.81 4.95 23.67
CA THR A 183 0.94 3.77 23.84
C THR A 183 1.67 2.65 24.57
N ARG A 184 2.94 2.38 24.22
CA ARG A 184 3.75 1.35 24.90
C ARG A 184 3.97 1.66 26.38
N LYS A 185 4.27 2.92 26.74
CA LYS A 185 4.47 3.33 28.14
C LYS A 185 3.19 3.19 28.98
N VAL A 186 2.05 3.63 28.45
CA VAL A 186 0.77 3.53 29.15
C VAL A 186 0.37 2.06 29.30
N MET A 187 0.47 1.27 28.23
CA MET A 187 0.16 -0.17 28.30
C MET A 187 1.08 -0.92 29.27
N GLN A 188 2.36 -0.55 29.37
CA GLN A 188 3.26 -1.11 30.39
C GLN A 188 2.81 -0.73 31.80
N LYS A 189 2.43 0.53 32.03
CA LYS A 189 1.94 1.00 33.34
C LYS A 189 0.69 0.24 33.81
N TYR A 190 -0.25 -0.02 32.91
CA TYR A 190 -1.45 -0.83 33.21
C TYR A 190 -1.18 -2.33 33.25
N GLY A 191 -0.18 -2.82 32.49
CA GLY A 191 0.27 -4.22 32.54
C GLY A 191 0.92 -4.60 33.88
N HIS A 192 1.61 -3.67 34.56
CA HIS A 192 2.20 -3.91 35.87
C HIS A 192 1.18 -3.79 37.03
N LEU A 193 0.11 -3.00 36.86
CA LEU A 193 -0.96 -2.90 37.86
C LEU A 193 -1.81 -4.17 37.97
N ASN A 194 -1.89 -4.97 36.91
CA ASN A 194 -2.69 -6.21 36.91
C ASN A 194 -1.95 -7.42 37.52
N VAL A 195 -0.66 -7.28 37.87
CA VAL A 195 0.17 -8.33 38.50
C VAL A 195 0.27 -8.15 40.02
N VAL A 196 -0.02 -6.96 40.55
CA VAL A 196 0.05 -6.66 41.99
C VAL A 196 -1.35 -6.59 42.58
N MET A 197 -2.07 -7.71 42.55
CA MET A 197 -3.21 -7.95 43.45
C MET A 197 -2.88 -9.20 44.27
N PRO A 198 -2.33 -9.07 45.50
CA PRO A 198 -2.21 -10.22 46.38
C PRO A 198 -3.60 -10.58 46.89
N GLN A 199 -3.97 -11.85 46.74
CA GLN A 199 -5.08 -12.42 47.51
C GLN A 199 -4.80 -12.26 49.00
N SER A 200 -5.80 -11.77 49.73
CA SER A 200 -6.13 -12.14 51.11
C SER A 200 -7.57 -11.73 51.39
#